data_AF-A0A6N2VBA3-F1
#
_entry.id   AF-A0A6N2VBA3-F1
#
_cell.length_a   1.000
_cell.length_b   1.000
_cell.length_c   1.000
_cell.angle_alpha   90.00
_cell.angle_beta   90.00
_cell.angle_gamma   90.00
#
_symmetry.space_group_name_H-M   'P 1'
#
loop_
_entity.id
_entity.type
_entity.pdbx_description
1 polymer ?
#
loop_
_entity_poly.entity_id
_entity_poly.type
_entity_poly.pdbx_seq_one_letter_code
_entity_poly.pdbx_strand_id
1 'polypeptide(L)'
;MKRKIAVVLFGLLAAMTSLAGCGNNEATEAASESAQTEDEGAGDDAEMQEAQEEEAKKQEKEEKKAEKKAKKEAKKEEENKDKEEKDNKDKEASEEMEEEAEEPLDKVAVLLPNTEEWADDAEELKADFAEDGYEALVEYAADDVSRQVSQIQEMLDQEVKAFVITPVDPYGLTDILASVKEAEIPVFSYDELIMETNAVKYYTAFGGRKAGQMIAEEIIEKKQLKELQKEKGSMSIEFLMGSQDDVQALFLYNGVMEGLQPYFDDGTLVCTSGKTSFDDTGILRWSSDLATTRLQDILDNSYEEDAIPDIICTGFDQAALAAADVLEEEGIIPGTDKWPMITGVGCEAEAVKAAASGRISFSLFMDYRELADRCEQMVYEYLDGEEDPEVNDYEQYDNGVKIIGSYLCEPQVIDGDNFELLIDNGYYEDEEVRPEVTPTPTPEATPTPSPEATPGITSKPEEEEDVKSSVTLKEEEEEKPTPSPTENARVTLKKSKS
;
A
#
# COMPACT_ATOMS: atom_id res chain seq x y z
N MET A 1 49.18 43.52 -19.55
CA MET A 1 50.09 43.20 -20.68
C MET A 1 51.03 42.07 -20.26
N LYS A 2 51.36 41.21 -21.22
CA LYS A 2 51.81 39.80 -21.14
C LYS A 2 53.24 39.56 -20.61
N ARG A 3 53.46 38.33 -20.08
CA ARG A 3 54.50 37.30 -20.41
C ARG A 3 54.94 36.55 -19.12
N LYS A 4 54.54 35.29 -18.86
CA LYS A 4 55.06 33.98 -19.35
C LYS A 4 56.60 33.89 -19.39
N ILE A 5 57.17 32.90 -18.68
CA ILE A 5 58.28 32.01 -19.09
C ILE A 5 58.30 30.78 -18.17
N ALA A 6 58.66 29.63 -18.74
CA ALA A 6 58.59 28.29 -18.18
C ALA A 6 59.96 27.57 -18.31
N VAL A 7 60.10 26.47 -17.53
CA VAL A 7 60.98 25.28 -17.71
C VAL A 7 62.50 25.48 -17.64
N VAL A 8 63.20 24.65 -16.84
CA VAL A 8 64.39 23.84 -17.21
C VAL A 8 64.65 22.73 -16.17
N LEU A 9 64.80 21.49 -16.69
CA LEU A 9 65.30 20.25 -16.08
C LEU A 9 66.84 20.23 -15.93
N PHE A 10 67.35 19.58 -14.88
CA PHE A 10 68.69 18.98 -14.75
C PHE A 10 68.56 17.92 -13.62
N GLY A 11 68.96 16.65 -13.69
CA GLY A 11 69.94 15.97 -14.53
C GLY A 11 71.05 15.38 -13.65
N LEU A 12 71.45 14.12 -13.92
CA LEU A 12 72.62 13.36 -13.40
C LEU A 12 72.48 12.62 -12.04
N LEU A 13 73.07 11.45 -11.79
CA LEU A 13 73.82 10.43 -12.56
C LEU A 13 74.28 9.36 -11.54
N ALA A 14 74.27 8.07 -11.90
CA ALA A 14 75.42 7.15 -11.78
C ALA A 14 74.97 5.68 -11.76
N ALA A 15 75.52 4.94 -12.73
CA ALA A 15 75.37 3.52 -12.94
C ALA A 15 76.47 2.72 -12.21
N MET A 16 76.21 1.45 -11.87
CA MET A 16 77.01 0.33 -12.40
C MET A 16 76.33 -1.05 -12.21
N THR A 17 76.14 -1.67 -13.36
CA THR A 17 76.05 -3.10 -13.77
C THR A 17 76.98 -4.06 -13.00
N SER A 18 76.80 -5.39 -12.90
CA SER A 18 75.96 -6.47 -13.48
C SER A 18 76.36 -7.79 -12.73
N LEU A 19 75.74 -8.99 -12.79
CA LEU A 19 75.32 -9.84 -13.91
C LEU A 19 74.57 -11.10 -13.36
N ALA A 20 73.49 -11.50 -14.05
CA ALA A 20 72.92 -12.85 -14.32
C ALA A 20 72.55 -13.81 -13.15
N GLY A 21 71.37 -14.43 -13.11
CA GLY A 21 70.26 -14.46 -14.07
C GLY A 21 69.10 -15.40 -13.69
N CYS A 22 68.02 -15.27 -14.49
CA CYS A 22 66.88 -16.18 -14.73
C CYS A 22 65.82 -16.40 -13.63
N GLY A 23 64.56 -16.02 -13.96
CA GLY A 23 63.35 -16.69 -13.46
C GLY A 23 62.21 -15.75 -13.07
N ASN A 24 61.08 -15.82 -13.77
CA ASN A 24 59.90 -14.96 -13.69
C ASN A 24 59.01 -15.14 -12.44
N ASN A 25 58.30 -14.05 -12.15
CA ASN A 25 56.93 -13.88 -11.62
C ASN A 25 56.58 -14.04 -10.12
N GLU A 26 56.17 -12.86 -9.60
CA GLU A 26 54.92 -12.52 -8.89
C GLU A 26 54.67 -12.88 -7.41
N ALA A 27 54.34 -11.78 -6.70
CA ALA A 27 53.46 -11.61 -5.54
C ALA A 27 53.88 -12.21 -4.18
N THR A 28 54.42 -11.35 -3.32
CA THR A 28 54.58 -11.52 -1.88
C THR A 28 53.31 -11.16 -1.10
N GLU A 29 52.89 -12.09 -0.24
CA GLU A 29 52.14 -11.88 0.99
C GLU A 29 52.79 -10.86 1.94
N ALA A 30 51.99 -10.28 2.84
CA ALA A 30 52.40 -10.09 4.23
C ALA A 30 51.17 -9.97 5.16
N ALA A 31 50.97 -11.04 5.95
CA ALA A 31 50.25 -11.01 7.21
C ALA A 31 51.24 -10.71 8.37
N SER A 32 50.75 -10.05 9.42
CA SER A 32 51.14 -10.19 10.84
C SER A 32 50.35 -9.11 11.62
N GLU A 33 49.32 -9.46 12.39
CA GLU A 33 49.32 -10.15 13.68
C GLU A 33 49.94 -9.30 14.80
N SER A 34 49.10 -8.91 15.77
CA SER A 34 49.48 -8.40 17.09
C SER A 34 48.35 -8.77 18.05
N ALA A 35 48.56 -9.83 18.85
CA ALA A 35 47.66 -10.27 19.89
C ALA A 35 47.97 -9.57 21.23
N GLN A 36 46.90 -9.01 21.81
CA GLN A 36 46.44 -9.01 23.21
C GLN A 36 47.41 -8.99 24.40
N THR A 37 47.08 -8.11 25.35
CA THR A 37 46.92 -8.47 26.77
C THR A 37 45.64 -7.84 27.31
N GLU A 38 44.94 -8.62 28.13
CA GLU A 38 43.60 -8.47 28.69
C GLU A 38 43.53 -7.41 29.81
N ASP A 39 42.41 -6.69 29.89
CA ASP A 39 41.85 -6.14 31.13
C ASP A 39 40.33 -6.39 31.07
N GLU A 40 39.80 -7.03 32.12
CA GLU A 40 38.41 -7.46 32.22
C GLU A 40 37.49 -6.31 32.68
N GLY A 41 36.28 -6.25 32.11
CA GLY A 41 35.08 -5.78 32.82
C GLY A 41 34.40 -4.51 32.31
N ALA A 42 33.07 -4.62 32.14
CA ALA A 42 32.06 -3.56 31.93
C ALA A 42 31.77 -3.10 30.49
N GLY A 43 31.53 -4.04 29.56
CA GLY A 43 31.02 -3.75 28.21
C GLY A 43 29.59 -4.20 27.93
N ASP A 44 29.08 -5.25 28.60
CA ASP A 44 27.78 -5.88 28.27
C ASP A 44 26.56 -5.25 28.96
N ASP A 45 26.74 -4.41 29.99
CA ASP A 45 25.61 -3.87 30.76
C ASP A 45 24.98 -2.62 30.09
N ALA A 46 25.72 -1.91 29.24
CA ALA A 46 25.25 -0.66 28.61
C ALA A 46 24.32 -0.92 27.42
N GLU A 47 24.68 -1.83 26.51
CA GLU A 47 23.80 -2.22 25.38
C GLU A 47 22.53 -2.92 25.87
N MET A 48 22.62 -3.69 26.96
CA MET A 48 21.43 -4.34 27.54
C MET A 48 20.52 -3.34 28.27
N GLN A 49 21.08 -2.29 28.88
CA GLN A 49 20.30 -1.20 29.47
C GLN A 49 19.62 -0.33 28.41
N GLU A 50 20.31 0.00 27.31
CA GLU A 50 19.71 0.75 26.20
C GLU A 50 18.57 -0.04 25.53
N ALA A 51 18.74 -1.35 25.33
CA ALA A 51 17.68 -2.21 24.81
C ALA A 51 16.48 -2.32 25.78
N GLN A 52 16.73 -2.38 27.09
CA GLN A 52 15.67 -2.42 28.10
C GLN A 52 14.94 -1.08 28.26
N GLU A 53 15.64 0.05 28.08
CA GLU A 53 15.02 1.38 28.07
C GLU A 53 14.18 1.61 26.81
N GLU A 54 14.60 1.13 25.64
CA GLU A 54 13.76 1.13 24.42
C GLU A 54 12.52 0.25 24.59
N GLU A 55 12.67 -0.97 25.13
CA GLU A 55 11.55 -1.88 25.34
C GLU A 55 10.56 -1.33 26.37
N ALA A 56 11.04 -0.67 27.43
CA ALA A 56 10.19 0.01 28.42
C ALA A 56 9.44 1.22 27.83
N LYS A 57 10.09 2.03 26.99
CA LYS A 57 9.44 3.14 26.27
C LYS A 57 8.37 2.63 25.31
N LYS A 58 8.63 1.52 24.62
CA LYS A 58 7.67 0.88 23.72
C LYS A 58 6.44 0.36 24.48
N GLN A 59 6.64 -0.26 25.65
CA GLN A 59 5.54 -0.70 26.52
C GLN A 59 4.73 0.47 27.08
N GLU A 60 5.36 1.57 27.50
CA GLU A 60 4.63 2.77 27.97
C GLU A 60 3.81 3.41 26.84
N LYS A 61 4.31 3.37 25.59
CA LYS A 61 3.61 3.85 24.39
C LYS A 61 2.40 2.97 24.05
N GLU A 62 2.54 1.65 24.15
CA GLU A 62 1.43 0.70 23.98
C GLU A 62 0.36 0.86 25.08
N GLU A 63 0.77 1.10 26.33
CA GLU A 63 -0.17 1.37 27.44
C GLU A 63 -0.94 2.68 27.23
N LYS A 64 -0.29 3.77 26.81
CA LYS A 64 -0.97 5.05 26.51
C LYS A 64 -1.92 4.93 25.31
N LYS A 65 -1.51 4.23 24.24
CA LYS A 65 -2.38 3.94 23.08
C LYS A 65 -3.59 3.10 23.49
N ALA A 66 -3.39 2.09 24.34
CA ALA A 66 -4.47 1.27 24.87
C ALA A 66 -5.42 2.06 25.79
N GLU A 67 -4.90 2.99 26.60
CA GLU A 67 -5.71 3.84 27.48
C GLU A 67 -6.53 4.88 26.69
N LYS A 68 -5.95 5.47 25.61
CA LYS A 68 -6.67 6.35 24.67
C LYS A 68 -7.76 5.56 23.92
N LYS A 69 -7.44 4.36 23.41
CA LYS A 69 -8.42 3.47 22.74
C LYS A 69 -9.57 3.04 23.67
N ALA A 70 -9.27 2.69 24.92
CA ALA A 70 -10.29 2.31 25.90
C ALA A 70 -11.22 3.49 26.27
N LYS A 71 -10.69 4.72 26.33
CA LYS A 71 -11.51 5.93 26.50
C LYS A 71 -12.39 6.19 25.28
N LYS A 72 -11.86 6.00 24.07
CA LYS A 72 -12.61 6.10 22.81
C LYS A 72 -13.78 5.11 22.76
N GLU A 73 -13.55 3.85 23.11
CA GLU A 73 -14.60 2.82 23.17
C GLU A 73 -15.67 3.12 24.25
N ALA A 74 -15.25 3.58 25.43
CA ALA A 74 -16.17 3.94 26.51
C ALA A 74 -17.07 5.15 26.15
N LYS A 75 -16.51 6.15 25.45
CA LYS A 75 -17.24 7.35 25.01
C LYS A 75 -18.19 7.04 23.85
N LYS A 76 -17.81 6.15 22.92
CA LYS A 76 -18.68 5.62 21.86
C LYS A 76 -19.86 4.81 22.42
N GLU A 77 -19.65 4.06 23.51
CA GLU A 77 -20.73 3.35 24.22
C GLU A 77 -21.69 4.30 24.96
N GLU A 78 -21.22 5.43 25.48
CA GLU A 78 -22.05 6.47 26.10
C GLU A 78 -22.91 7.20 25.05
N GLU A 79 -22.32 7.59 23.91
CA GLU A 79 -23.06 8.24 22.81
C GLU A 79 -24.08 7.31 22.13
N ASN A 80 -23.82 6.00 22.08
CA ASN A 80 -24.78 5.02 21.57
C ASN A 80 -25.91 4.73 22.56
N LYS A 81 -25.68 4.82 23.88
CA LYS A 81 -26.75 4.72 24.88
C LYS A 81 -27.70 5.92 24.86
N ASP A 82 -27.20 7.11 24.55
CA ASP A 82 -28.03 8.31 24.40
C ASP A 82 -28.86 8.36 23.09
N LYS A 83 -28.54 7.50 22.11
CA LYS A 83 -29.33 7.32 20.87
C LYS A 83 -30.48 6.30 20.99
N GLU A 84 -30.53 5.46 22.03
CA GLU A 84 -31.62 4.48 22.22
C GLU A 84 -32.72 4.90 23.24
N GLU A 85 -32.53 5.95 24.04
CA GLU A 85 -33.59 6.49 24.92
C GLU A 85 -34.07 7.90 24.49
N LYS A 86 -34.65 8.02 23.31
CA LYS A 86 -35.48 9.20 22.98
C LYS A 86 -36.75 8.82 22.22
N ASP A 87 -37.66 8.18 22.94
CA ASP A 87 -39.08 8.26 22.62
C ASP A 87 -39.96 8.33 23.87
N ASN A 88 -40.79 9.39 23.90
CA ASN A 88 -41.90 9.71 24.82
C ASN A 88 -41.63 10.40 26.18
N LYS A 89 -41.87 11.74 26.16
CA LYS A 89 -43.02 12.44 26.78
C LYS A 89 -42.74 13.52 27.86
N ASP A 90 -42.77 14.77 27.40
CA ASP A 90 -43.33 16.01 27.98
C ASP A 90 -43.25 16.35 29.49
N LYS A 91 -42.65 17.54 29.70
CA LYS A 91 -43.06 18.72 30.48
C LYS A 91 -42.74 18.90 31.97
N GLU A 92 -42.08 20.05 32.17
CA GLU A 92 -42.07 20.99 33.30
C GLU A 92 -41.36 20.57 34.60
N ALA A 93 -40.11 21.00 34.72
CA ALA A 93 -39.62 21.70 35.91
C ALA A 93 -38.43 22.58 35.50
N SER A 94 -38.64 23.90 35.56
CA SER A 94 -37.58 24.91 35.57
C SER A 94 -36.83 24.82 36.90
N GLU A 95 -35.51 24.68 36.87
CA GLU A 95 -34.62 25.13 37.94
C GLU A 95 -33.22 25.32 37.35
N GLU A 96 -32.56 26.35 37.84
CA GLU A 96 -31.44 27.07 37.24
C GLU A 96 -30.18 26.20 37.11
N MET A 97 -29.74 25.93 35.87
CA MET A 97 -28.33 25.64 35.58
C MET A 97 -27.70 26.97 35.16
N GLU A 98 -26.76 27.45 35.96
CA GLU A 98 -25.79 28.44 35.49
C GLU A 98 -25.06 27.80 34.31
N GLU A 99 -25.31 28.31 33.11
CA GLU A 99 -24.48 28.13 31.93
C GLU A 99 -23.09 28.68 32.33
N GLU A 100 -22.17 27.81 32.75
CA GLU A 100 -20.75 28.15 32.64
C GLU A 100 -20.53 28.43 31.16
N ALA A 101 -20.28 29.70 30.82
CA ALA A 101 -19.90 30.07 29.48
C ALA A 101 -18.58 29.34 29.19
N GLU A 102 -18.64 28.27 28.38
CA GLU A 102 -17.45 27.62 27.86
C GLU A 102 -16.56 28.69 27.23
N GLU A 103 -15.31 28.79 27.70
CA GLU A 103 -14.35 29.69 27.07
C GLU A 103 -14.22 29.27 25.60
N PRO A 104 -14.16 30.23 24.65
CA PRO A 104 -14.05 29.89 23.24
C PRO A 104 -12.78 29.07 23.04
N LEU A 105 -12.93 27.87 22.47
CA LEU A 105 -11.82 26.97 22.18
C LEU A 105 -10.87 27.63 21.18
N ASP A 106 -9.58 27.33 21.33
CA ASP A 106 -8.59 27.68 20.33
C ASP A 106 -8.84 26.88 19.04
N LYS A 107 -8.58 27.51 17.89
CA LYS A 107 -8.96 26.95 16.59
C LYS A 107 -7.76 26.36 15.84
N VAL A 108 -7.93 25.19 15.24
CA VAL A 108 -6.98 24.58 14.30
C VAL A 108 -7.63 24.47 12.93
N ALA A 109 -6.95 24.90 11.88
CA ALA A 109 -7.45 24.74 10.51
C ALA A 109 -7.10 23.36 9.96
N VAL A 110 -8.09 22.64 9.45
CA VAL A 110 -7.91 21.35 8.75
C VAL A 110 -8.39 21.53 7.31
N LEU A 111 -7.46 21.59 6.36
CA LEU A 111 -7.75 21.95 4.97
C LEU A 111 -7.45 20.78 4.03
N LEU A 112 -8.50 20.22 3.43
CA LEU A 112 -8.46 18.96 2.69
C LEU A 112 -8.90 19.15 1.23
N PRO A 113 -8.45 18.33 0.26
CA PRO A 113 -8.78 18.48 -1.15
C PRO A 113 -10.27 18.37 -1.47
N ASN A 114 -10.92 17.29 -1.04
CA ASN A 114 -12.32 16.98 -1.36
C ASN A 114 -12.96 16.15 -0.23
N THR A 115 -14.28 16.04 -0.22
CA THR A 115 -15.00 15.32 0.85
C THR A 115 -15.09 13.83 0.55
N GLU A 116 -15.09 13.46 -0.73
CA GLU A 116 -15.26 12.09 -1.18
C GLU A 116 -14.15 11.15 -0.69
N GLU A 117 -12.91 11.65 -0.59
CA GLU A 117 -11.73 10.90 -0.18
C GLU A 117 -11.37 11.16 1.29
N TRP A 118 -11.60 12.37 1.80
CA TRP A 118 -11.05 12.82 3.09
C TRP A 118 -12.09 13.00 4.21
N ALA A 119 -13.32 12.52 4.01
CA ALA A 119 -14.37 12.66 5.02
C ALA A 119 -14.02 11.93 6.32
N ASP A 120 -13.49 10.72 6.24
CA ASP A 120 -13.19 9.89 7.41
C ASP A 120 -12.01 10.49 8.21
N ASP A 121 -10.93 10.89 7.54
CA ASP A 121 -9.81 11.62 8.15
C ASP A 121 -10.28 12.92 8.84
N ALA A 122 -11.18 13.66 8.21
CA ALA A 122 -11.71 14.89 8.77
C ALA A 122 -12.56 14.65 10.02
N GLU A 123 -13.38 13.59 10.02
CA GLU A 123 -14.17 13.22 11.20
C GLU A 123 -13.28 12.80 12.36
N GLU A 124 -12.25 12.00 12.08
CA GLU A 124 -11.28 11.55 13.09
C GLU A 124 -10.44 12.73 13.64
N LEU A 125 -9.81 13.54 12.77
CA LEU A 125 -9.06 14.73 13.19
C LEU A 125 -9.94 15.68 14.01
N LYS A 126 -11.19 15.89 13.60
CA LYS A 126 -12.12 16.76 14.33
C LYS A 126 -12.47 16.19 15.71
N ALA A 127 -12.67 14.87 15.80
CA ALA A 127 -12.94 14.21 17.07
C ALA A 127 -11.72 14.33 18.00
N ASP A 128 -10.53 14.02 17.51
CA ASP A 128 -9.28 14.04 18.28
C ASP A 128 -8.95 15.45 18.79
N PHE A 129 -9.00 16.48 17.91
CA PHE A 129 -8.79 17.87 18.33
C PHE A 129 -9.79 18.32 19.38
N ALA A 130 -11.06 17.89 19.29
CA ALA A 130 -12.06 18.24 20.29
C ALA A 130 -11.79 17.58 21.65
N GLU A 131 -11.15 16.42 21.69
CA GLU A 131 -10.73 15.78 22.95
C GLU A 131 -9.63 16.58 23.66
N ASP A 132 -8.74 17.19 22.88
CA ASP A 132 -7.61 18.00 23.36
C ASP A 132 -7.96 19.50 23.52
N GLY A 133 -9.24 19.86 23.39
CA GLY A 133 -9.73 21.20 23.69
C GLY A 133 -9.60 22.21 22.54
N TYR A 134 -9.48 21.74 21.31
CA TYR A 134 -9.42 22.55 20.10
C TYR A 134 -10.70 22.48 19.27
N GLU A 135 -11.07 23.59 18.63
CA GLU A 135 -12.07 23.62 17.56
C GLU A 135 -11.37 23.40 16.21
N ALA A 136 -11.59 22.23 15.59
CA ALA A 136 -11.13 21.97 14.22
C ALA A 136 -12.05 22.63 13.18
N LEU A 137 -11.52 23.62 12.46
CA LEU A 137 -12.15 24.25 11.32
C LEU A 137 -11.83 23.46 10.04
N VAL A 138 -12.68 22.48 9.75
CA VAL A 138 -12.55 21.61 8.58
C VAL A 138 -13.12 22.30 7.34
N GLU A 139 -12.31 22.42 6.29
CA GLU A 139 -12.71 22.97 5.01
C GLU A 139 -12.20 22.10 3.85
N TYR A 140 -13.06 21.92 2.83
CA TYR A 140 -12.74 21.16 1.62
C TYR A 140 -12.60 22.07 0.42
N ALA A 141 -11.55 21.87 -0.38
CA ALA A 141 -11.22 22.70 -1.53
C ALA A 141 -11.95 22.30 -2.82
N ALA A 142 -12.66 21.17 -2.84
CA ALA A 142 -13.27 20.58 -4.04
C ALA A 142 -12.28 20.45 -5.21
N ASP A 143 -11.07 19.97 -4.92
CA ASP A 143 -9.92 19.83 -5.83
C ASP A 143 -9.53 21.15 -6.55
N ASP A 144 -9.87 22.31 -5.97
CA ASP A 144 -9.54 23.63 -6.50
C ASP A 144 -8.46 24.32 -5.65
N VAL A 145 -7.25 24.43 -6.22
CA VAL A 145 -6.10 25.07 -5.57
C VAL A 145 -6.38 26.54 -5.21
N SER A 146 -7.11 27.28 -6.04
CA SER A 146 -7.43 28.69 -5.76
C SER A 146 -8.40 28.84 -4.59
N ARG A 147 -9.32 27.88 -4.44
CA ARG A 147 -10.18 27.77 -3.27
C ARG A 147 -9.37 27.44 -2.02
N GLN A 148 -8.46 26.47 -2.07
CA GLN A 148 -7.61 26.12 -0.93
C GLN A 148 -6.77 27.31 -0.46
N VAL A 149 -6.20 28.08 -1.39
CA VAL A 149 -5.49 29.33 -1.09
C VAL A 149 -6.40 30.35 -0.37
N SER A 150 -7.66 30.47 -0.81
CA SER A 150 -8.62 31.38 -0.18
C SER A 150 -9.02 30.93 1.23
N GLN A 151 -9.18 29.62 1.44
CA GLN A 151 -9.43 29.02 2.75
C GLN A 151 -8.25 29.25 3.70
N ILE A 152 -7.00 29.09 3.24
CA ILE A 152 -5.81 29.40 4.04
C ILE A 152 -5.80 30.88 4.46
N GLN A 153 -6.13 31.80 3.54
CA GLN A 153 -6.21 33.23 3.86
C GLN A 153 -7.30 33.53 4.90
N GLU A 154 -8.46 32.89 4.80
CA GLU A 154 -9.54 33.05 5.77
C GLU A 154 -9.15 32.54 7.16
N MET A 155 -8.50 31.38 7.25
CA MET A 155 -8.02 30.82 8.52
C MET A 155 -6.89 31.66 9.13
N LEU A 156 -6.04 32.26 8.29
CA LEU A 156 -5.04 33.23 8.72
C LEU A 156 -5.69 34.48 9.32
N ASP A 157 -6.73 35.02 8.68
CA ASP A 157 -7.50 36.17 9.19
C ASP A 157 -8.26 35.83 10.49
N GLN A 158 -8.59 34.56 10.71
CA GLN A 158 -9.20 34.04 11.94
C GLN A 158 -8.17 33.76 13.06
N GLU A 159 -6.87 33.93 12.81
CA GLU A 159 -5.79 33.72 13.78
C GLU A 159 -5.80 32.30 14.40
N VAL A 160 -6.01 31.26 13.57
CA VAL A 160 -5.89 29.85 14.00
C VAL A 160 -4.52 29.54 14.60
N LYS A 161 -4.45 28.55 15.50
CA LYS A 161 -3.22 28.15 16.19
C LYS A 161 -2.30 27.28 15.35
N ALA A 162 -2.85 26.50 14.43
CA ALA A 162 -2.09 25.65 13.54
C ALA A 162 -2.87 25.39 12.24
N PHE A 163 -2.13 24.97 11.22
CA PHE A 163 -2.67 24.46 9.97
C PHE A 163 -2.29 23.00 9.81
N VAL A 164 -3.29 22.14 9.61
CA VAL A 164 -3.16 20.78 9.07
C VAL A 164 -3.65 20.84 7.63
N ILE A 165 -2.77 20.54 6.67
CA ILE A 165 -3.07 20.73 5.25
C ILE A 165 -2.66 19.49 4.45
N THR A 166 -3.60 18.97 3.68
CA THR A 166 -3.33 18.10 2.53
C THR A 166 -3.47 18.94 1.26
N PRO A 167 -2.39 19.23 0.53
CA PRO A 167 -2.46 20.11 -0.63
C PRO A 167 -3.25 19.48 -1.78
N VAL A 168 -4.11 20.27 -2.44
CA VAL A 168 -4.71 19.89 -3.73
C VAL A 168 -3.62 19.77 -4.82
N ASP A 169 -2.65 20.68 -4.79
CA ASP A 169 -1.45 20.66 -5.63
C ASP A 169 -0.25 20.88 -4.70
N PRO A 170 0.68 19.92 -4.59
CA PRO A 170 1.86 20.02 -3.73
C PRO A 170 2.68 21.31 -3.97
N TYR A 171 2.63 21.89 -5.17
CA TYR A 171 3.36 23.11 -5.55
C TYR A 171 2.50 24.38 -5.52
N GLY A 172 1.20 24.26 -5.21
CA GLY A 172 0.21 25.32 -5.37
C GLY A 172 0.16 26.36 -4.24
N LEU A 173 0.80 26.10 -3.10
CA LEU A 173 0.60 26.85 -1.85
C LEU A 173 1.75 27.77 -1.44
N THR A 174 2.85 27.82 -2.20
CA THR A 174 4.09 28.52 -1.83
C THR A 174 3.89 29.97 -1.40
N ASP A 175 3.15 30.76 -2.19
CA ASP A 175 2.98 32.20 -1.93
C ASP A 175 2.12 32.48 -0.67
N ILE A 176 1.02 31.75 -0.49
CA ILE A 176 0.13 31.96 0.67
C ILE A 176 0.78 31.47 1.98
N LEU A 177 1.54 30.38 1.92
CA LEU A 177 2.25 29.87 3.09
C LEU A 177 3.41 30.77 3.54
N ALA A 178 3.92 31.64 2.67
CA ALA A 178 4.84 32.69 3.11
C ALA A 178 4.17 33.65 4.11
N SER A 179 2.91 34.02 3.88
CA SER A 179 2.13 34.85 4.80
C SER A 179 1.79 34.13 6.11
N VAL A 180 1.44 32.84 6.04
CA VAL A 180 1.23 32.01 7.25
C VAL A 180 2.49 31.96 8.11
N LYS A 181 3.65 31.79 7.48
CA LYS A 181 4.94 31.79 8.17
C LYS A 181 5.29 33.15 8.78
N GLU A 182 5.00 34.26 8.10
CA GLU A 182 5.20 35.61 8.65
C GLU A 182 4.33 35.87 9.89
N ALA A 183 3.18 35.21 9.99
CA ALA A 183 2.32 35.23 11.18
C ALA A 183 2.76 34.25 12.29
N GLU A 184 3.85 33.49 12.07
CA GLU A 184 4.41 32.52 13.01
C GLU A 184 3.45 31.37 13.37
N ILE A 185 2.47 31.05 12.50
CA ILE A 185 1.55 29.92 12.70
C ILE A 185 2.18 28.64 12.10
N PRO A 186 2.29 27.54 12.87
CA PRO A 186 2.87 26.29 12.37
C PRO A 186 1.98 25.61 11.32
N VAL A 187 2.64 25.00 10.33
CA VAL A 187 2.01 24.23 9.26
C VAL A 187 2.45 22.77 9.32
N PHE A 188 1.49 21.87 9.40
CA PHE A 188 1.65 20.43 9.40
C PHE A 188 1.11 19.92 8.06
N SER A 189 1.98 19.27 7.28
CA SER A 189 1.58 18.62 6.03
C SER A 189 0.98 17.26 6.39
N TYR A 190 -0.20 16.94 5.87
CA TYR A 190 -0.94 15.71 6.16
C TYR A 190 -1.08 14.87 4.90
N ASP A 191 -0.60 13.63 4.96
CA ASP A 191 -0.55 12.58 3.92
C ASP A 191 0.22 12.92 2.64
N GLU A 192 0.09 14.13 2.12
CA GLU A 192 0.81 14.64 0.95
C GLU A 192 1.73 15.81 1.34
N LEU A 193 2.98 15.77 0.88
CA LEU A 193 4.00 16.74 1.25
C LEU A 193 3.85 18.06 0.46
N ILE A 194 3.71 19.19 1.16
CA ILE A 194 3.73 20.51 0.52
C ILE A 194 5.16 20.89 0.12
N MET A 195 5.32 21.16 -1.18
CA MET A 195 6.58 21.43 -1.84
C MET A 195 6.92 22.92 -1.91
N GLU A 196 8.18 23.22 -2.21
CA GLU A 196 8.73 24.54 -2.53
C GLU A 196 8.52 25.63 -1.48
N THR A 197 8.27 25.26 -0.22
CA THR A 197 8.07 26.19 0.89
C THR A 197 8.96 25.88 2.09
N ASN A 198 9.28 26.89 2.89
CA ASN A 198 9.95 26.70 4.18
C ASN A 198 8.99 26.86 5.37
N ALA A 199 7.68 26.93 5.13
CA ALA A 199 6.64 27.10 6.15
C ALA A 199 6.26 25.79 6.85
N VAL A 200 6.32 24.65 6.15
CA VAL A 200 6.03 23.33 6.73
C VAL A 200 6.96 23.06 7.90
N LYS A 201 6.38 22.74 9.05
CA LYS A 201 7.08 22.39 10.28
C LYS A 201 7.34 20.89 10.34
N TYR A 202 6.29 20.09 10.18
CA TYR A 202 6.31 18.64 10.23
C TYR A 202 5.45 18.03 9.11
N TYR A 203 5.67 16.75 8.84
CA TYR A 203 4.91 15.96 7.88
C TYR A 203 4.50 14.63 8.49
N THR A 204 3.25 14.21 8.26
CA THR A 204 2.72 12.94 8.73
C THR A 204 2.15 12.20 7.53
N ALA A 205 2.60 10.97 7.27
CA ALA A 205 2.16 10.16 6.14
C ALA A 205 2.36 8.67 6.40
N PHE A 206 1.95 7.82 5.46
CA PHE A 206 2.45 6.44 5.38
C PHE A 206 3.78 6.40 4.60
N GLY A 207 4.73 5.60 5.09
CA GLY A 207 6.01 5.42 4.43
C GLY A 207 5.89 4.51 3.20
N GLY A 208 5.53 5.03 2.02
CA GLY A 208 5.31 4.23 0.80
C GLY A 208 6.48 3.32 0.42
N ARG A 209 7.73 3.79 0.56
CA ARG A 209 8.93 2.96 0.33
C ARG A 209 9.06 1.83 1.34
N LYS A 210 8.75 2.10 2.62
CA LYS A 210 8.75 1.08 3.68
C LYS A 210 7.63 0.06 3.45
N ALA A 211 6.44 0.50 3.03
CA ALA A 211 5.35 -0.38 2.62
C ALA A 211 5.81 -1.33 1.49
N GLY A 212 6.49 -0.81 0.47
CA GLY A 212 7.03 -1.64 -0.61
C GLY A 212 8.06 -2.67 -0.13
N GLN A 213 8.92 -2.29 0.82
CA GLN A 213 9.87 -3.21 1.45
C GLN A 213 9.14 -4.31 2.23
N MET A 214 8.06 -3.99 2.93
CA MET A 214 7.23 -4.98 3.64
C MET A 214 6.59 -5.99 2.68
N ILE A 215 6.09 -5.55 1.52
CA ILE A 215 5.59 -6.47 0.48
C ILE A 215 6.70 -7.42 0.03
N ALA A 216 7.90 -6.90 -0.23
CA ALA A 216 9.04 -7.72 -0.64
C ALA A 216 9.44 -8.73 0.45
N GLU A 217 9.51 -8.30 1.71
CA GLU A 217 9.80 -9.15 2.87
C GLU A 217 8.78 -10.29 2.98
N GLU A 218 7.49 -9.99 2.83
CA GLU A 218 6.41 -10.97 2.89
C GLU A 218 6.46 -11.98 1.73
N ILE A 219 6.76 -11.51 0.50
CA ILE A 219 6.99 -12.39 -0.65
C ILE A 219 8.19 -13.32 -0.38
N ILE A 220 9.30 -12.77 0.12
CA ILE A 220 10.51 -13.53 0.44
C ILE A 220 10.22 -14.64 1.44
N GLU A 221 9.47 -14.32 2.49
CA GLU A 221 9.10 -15.27 3.54
C GLU A 221 8.12 -16.33 3.05
N LYS A 222 6.94 -15.93 2.56
CA LYS A 222 5.88 -16.87 2.17
C LYS A 222 6.28 -17.76 0.98
N LYS A 223 7.15 -17.29 0.08
CA LYS A 223 7.69 -18.10 -1.04
C LYS A 223 9.05 -18.74 -0.74
N GLN A 224 9.60 -18.55 0.46
CA GLN A 224 10.87 -19.14 0.88
C GLN A 224 11.99 -18.85 -0.12
N LEU A 225 12.08 -17.60 -0.60
CA LEU A 225 13.02 -17.23 -1.67
C LEU A 225 14.48 -17.45 -1.27
N LYS A 226 14.81 -17.31 0.02
CA LYS A 226 16.15 -17.60 0.56
C LYS A 226 16.54 -19.07 0.38
N GLU A 227 15.60 -19.97 0.56
CA GLU A 227 15.79 -21.42 0.39
C GLU A 227 15.88 -21.75 -1.11
N LEU A 228 14.95 -21.22 -1.91
CA LEU A 228 14.94 -21.38 -3.35
C LEU A 228 16.27 -20.92 -3.99
N GLN A 229 16.77 -19.77 -3.56
CA GLN A 229 18.07 -19.24 -3.96
C GLN A 229 19.24 -20.18 -3.64
N LYS A 230 19.28 -20.74 -2.41
CA LYS A 230 20.33 -21.72 -2.01
C LYS A 230 20.30 -22.98 -2.88
N GLU A 231 19.10 -23.41 -3.25
CA GLU A 231 18.88 -24.57 -4.11
C GLU A 231 19.10 -24.27 -5.61
N LYS A 232 19.35 -23.00 -5.95
CA LYS A 232 19.44 -22.50 -7.33
C LYS A 232 18.18 -22.79 -8.13
N GLY A 233 17.03 -22.77 -7.45
CA GLY A 233 15.73 -22.78 -8.06
C GLY A 233 15.37 -21.40 -8.63
N SER A 234 14.28 -21.36 -9.38
CA SER A 234 13.75 -20.14 -9.96
C SER A 234 12.23 -20.17 -9.89
N MET A 235 11.62 -19.01 -9.70
CA MET A 235 10.17 -18.83 -9.84
C MET A 235 9.85 -17.56 -10.61
N SER A 236 8.65 -17.54 -11.18
CA SER A 236 8.17 -16.46 -12.01
C SER A 236 7.36 -15.42 -11.21
N ILE A 237 7.53 -14.15 -11.55
CA ILE A 237 6.82 -13.02 -10.91
C ILE A 237 6.39 -12.00 -11.95
N GLU A 238 5.16 -11.50 -11.85
CA GLU A 238 4.64 -10.41 -12.68
C GLU A 238 4.12 -9.28 -11.78
N PHE A 239 4.03 -8.06 -12.33
CA PHE A 239 3.75 -6.85 -11.56
C PHE A 239 2.56 -6.05 -12.12
N LEU A 240 1.70 -5.57 -11.23
CA LEU A 240 0.60 -4.64 -11.51
C LEU A 240 0.62 -3.54 -10.43
N MET A 241 1.43 -2.50 -10.64
CA MET A 241 1.73 -1.48 -9.63
C MET A 241 0.78 -0.28 -9.74
N GLY A 242 0.96 0.69 -8.84
CA GLY A 242 0.09 1.87 -8.75
C GLY A 242 0.20 2.85 -9.93
N SER A 243 -0.52 3.95 -9.82
CA SER A 243 -0.62 4.94 -10.90
C SER A 243 0.69 5.68 -11.15
N GLN A 244 1.00 5.94 -12.42
CA GLN A 244 2.24 6.62 -12.82
C GLN A 244 2.23 8.14 -12.57
N ASP A 245 1.04 8.72 -12.36
CA ASP A 245 0.85 10.11 -11.97
C ASP A 245 0.78 10.31 -10.44
N ASP A 246 1.11 9.27 -9.68
CA ASP A 246 1.15 9.26 -8.22
C ASP A 246 2.59 8.98 -7.72
N VAL A 247 3.10 9.85 -6.86
CA VAL A 247 4.47 9.75 -6.31
C VAL A 247 4.58 8.64 -5.26
N GLN A 248 3.53 8.41 -4.47
CA GLN A 248 3.50 7.36 -3.46
C GLN A 248 3.51 5.98 -4.11
N ALA A 249 2.85 5.81 -5.27
CA ALA A 249 2.94 4.60 -6.08
C ALA A 249 4.38 4.30 -6.55
N LEU A 250 5.14 5.34 -6.93
CA LEU A 250 6.54 5.20 -7.28
C LEU A 250 7.40 4.77 -6.07
N PHE A 251 7.16 5.36 -4.90
CA PHE A 251 7.88 4.96 -3.68
C PHE A 251 7.59 3.52 -3.28
N LEU A 252 6.31 3.09 -3.35
CA LEU A 252 5.91 1.71 -3.13
C LEU A 252 6.66 0.75 -4.06
N TYR A 253 6.64 1.04 -5.37
CA TYR A 253 7.36 0.24 -6.36
C TYR A 253 8.86 0.17 -6.07
N ASN A 254 9.49 1.30 -5.73
CA ASN A 254 10.92 1.31 -5.41
C ASN A 254 11.23 0.44 -4.19
N GLY A 255 10.38 0.49 -3.15
CA GLY A 255 10.52 -0.37 -1.97
C GLY A 255 10.45 -1.86 -2.31
N VAL A 256 9.48 -2.26 -3.15
CA VAL A 256 9.33 -3.65 -3.63
C VAL A 256 10.59 -4.08 -4.39
N MET A 257 11.02 -3.28 -5.36
CA MET A 257 12.17 -3.61 -6.19
C MET A 257 13.45 -3.67 -5.37
N GLU A 258 13.68 -2.76 -4.43
CA GLU A 258 14.84 -2.79 -3.55
C GLU A 258 14.93 -4.08 -2.72
N GLY A 259 13.81 -4.56 -2.19
CA GLY A 259 13.77 -5.81 -1.44
C GLY A 259 13.96 -7.06 -2.31
N LEU A 260 13.41 -7.05 -3.53
CA LEU A 260 13.46 -8.22 -4.43
C LEU A 260 14.68 -8.25 -5.36
N GLN A 261 15.40 -7.13 -5.54
CA GLN A 261 16.52 -7.01 -6.48
C GLN A 261 17.58 -8.14 -6.35
N PRO A 262 18.01 -8.56 -5.14
CA PRO A 262 19.00 -9.62 -5.00
C PRO A 262 18.57 -10.96 -5.63
N TYR A 263 17.27 -11.25 -5.69
CA TYR A 263 16.72 -12.47 -6.27
C TYR A 263 16.54 -12.37 -7.79
N PHE A 264 16.35 -11.16 -8.33
CA PHE A 264 16.43 -10.94 -9.77
C PHE A 264 17.87 -11.05 -10.28
N ASP A 265 18.84 -10.52 -9.53
CA ASP A 265 20.25 -10.46 -9.92
C ASP A 265 20.88 -11.84 -10.12
N ASP A 266 20.42 -12.87 -9.40
CA ASP A 266 20.91 -14.24 -9.52
C ASP A 266 19.97 -15.21 -10.23
N GLY A 267 18.80 -14.73 -10.65
CA GLY A 267 17.79 -15.49 -11.40
C GLY A 267 16.87 -16.36 -10.54
N THR A 268 16.87 -16.20 -9.21
CA THR A 268 15.89 -16.83 -8.32
C THR A 268 14.47 -16.34 -8.62
N LEU A 269 14.31 -15.05 -8.90
CA LEU A 269 13.09 -14.46 -9.45
C LEU A 269 13.29 -14.13 -10.93
N VAL A 270 12.29 -14.45 -11.74
CA VAL A 270 12.27 -14.13 -13.17
C VAL A 270 10.94 -13.46 -13.51
N CYS A 271 10.99 -12.22 -14.00
CA CYS A 271 9.84 -11.62 -14.65
C CYS A 271 9.76 -12.12 -16.09
N THR A 272 8.81 -13.02 -16.37
CA THR A 272 8.73 -13.75 -17.64
C THR A 272 8.45 -12.79 -18.80
N SER A 273 7.58 -11.80 -18.56
CA SER A 273 7.27 -10.75 -19.53
C SER A 273 8.43 -9.75 -19.74
N GLY A 274 9.37 -9.69 -18.80
CA GLY A 274 10.45 -8.70 -18.77
C GLY A 274 10.00 -7.28 -18.41
N LYS A 275 8.74 -7.09 -18.00
CA LYS A 275 8.16 -5.80 -17.60
C LYS A 275 8.48 -5.53 -16.13
N THR A 276 9.66 -4.96 -15.87
CA THR A 276 10.12 -4.72 -14.49
C THR A 276 10.26 -3.25 -14.14
N SER A 277 10.09 -2.30 -15.07
CA SER A 277 10.18 -0.87 -14.77
C SER A 277 8.86 -0.31 -14.22
N PHE A 278 8.88 0.80 -13.49
CA PHE A 278 7.64 1.46 -13.07
C PHE A 278 6.75 1.85 -14.27
N ASP A 279 7.37 2.24 -15.38
CA ASP A 279 6.64 2.56 -16.61
C ASP A 279 5.93 1.36 -17.24
N ASP A 280 6.52 0.16 -17.10
CA ASP A 280 5.93 -1.07 -17.62
C ASP A 280 4.88 -1.67 -16.67
N THR A 281 5.05 -1.45 -15.36
CA THR A 281 4.27 -2.13 -14.32
C THR A 281 3.13 -1.27 -13.78
N GLY A 282 3.22 0.06 -13.89
CA GLY A 282 2.22 0.98 -13.39
C GLY A 282 0.87 0.87 -14.11
N ILE A 283 -0.20 0.97 -13.32
CA ILE A 283 -1.59 0.95 -13.79
C ILE A 283 -2.19 2.34 -13.61
N LEU A 284 -2.27 3.09 -14.71
CA LEU A 284 -2.74 4.48 -14.71
C LEU A 284 -4.12 4.60 -14.07
N ARG A 285 -4.23 5.56 -13.13
CA ARG A 285 -5.42 5.89 -12.34
C ARG A 285 -5.99 4.71 -11.57
N TRP A 286 -5.13 3.79 -11.14
CA TRP A 286 -5.55 2.67 -10.29
C TRP A 286 -6.69 1.86 -10.95
N SER A 287 -6.67 1.79 -12.29
CA SER A 287 -7.80 1.26 -13.07
C SER A 287 -7.84 -0.26 -13.07
N SER A 288 -8.88 -0.83 -12.46
CA SER A 288 -9.15 -2.28 -12.48
C SER A 288 -9.22 -2.84 -13.91
N ASP A 289 -9.96 -2.20 -14.82
CA ASP A 289 -10.08 -2.63 -16.23
C ASP A 289 -8.71 -2.69 -16.94
N LEU A 290 -7.83 -1.72 -16.64
CA LEU A 290 -6.48 -1.70 -17.19
C LEU A 290 -5.61 -2.80 -16.57
N ALA A 291 -5.76 -3.09 -15.27
CA ALA A 291 -5.09 -4.20 -14.61
C ALA A 291 -5.51 -5.56 -15.22
N THR A 292 -6.82 -5.79 -15.41
CA THR A 292 -7.39 -6.95 -16.10
C THR A 292 -6.77 -7.12 -17.48
N THR A 293 -6.85 -6.08 -18.32
CA THR A 293 -6.32 -6.11 -19.70
C THR A 293 -4.81 -6.36 -19.69
N ARG A 294 -4.08 -5.74 -18.76
CA ARG A 294 -2.62 -5.88 -18.65
C ARG A 294 -2.21 -7.30 -18.29
N LEU A 295 -2.91 -7.94 -17.35
CA LEU A 295 -2.61 -9.31 -16.97
C LEU A 295 -2.94 -10.29 -18.09
N GLN A 296 -4.10 -10.15 -18.74
CA GLN A 296 -4.46 -10.95 -19.91
C GLN A 296 -3.39 -10.85 -21.00
N ASP A 297 -2.94 -9.62 -21.33
CA ASP A 297 -1.85 -9.40 -22.27
C ASP A 297 -0.53 -10.07 -21.83
N ILE A 298 -0.22 -10.10 -20.53
CA ILE A 298 0.98 -10.77 -20.01
C ILE A 298 0.87 -12.28 -20.18
N LEU A 299 -0.25 -12.88 -19.79
CA LEU A 299 -0.51 -14.31 -19.88
C LEU A 299 -0.45 -14.76 -21.35
N ASP A 300 -1.20 -14.11 -22.25
CA ASP A 300 -1.29 -14.45 -23.67
C ASP A 300 0.06 -14.39 -24.41
N ASN A 301 0.93 -13.45 -24.04
CA ASN A 301 2.15 -13.18 -24.79
C ASN A 301 3.42 -13.76 -24.15
N SER A 302 3.38 -14.12 -22.87
CA SER A 302 4.57 -14.50 -22.10
C SER A 302 4.50 -15.92 -21.53
N TYR A 303 3.30 -16.50 -21.45
CA TYR A 303 3.06 -17.82 -20.89
C TYR A 303 2.49 -18.77 -21.95
N GLU A 304 2.88 -20.04 -21.90
CA GLU A 304 2.28 -21.08 -22.72
C GLU A 304 0.87 -21.42 -22.20
N GLU A 305 0.06 -22.10 -23.00
CA GLU A 305 -1.27 -22.58 -22.60
C GLU A 305 -1.21 -23.33 -21.25
N ASP A 306 -2.11 -22.99 -20.32
CA ASP A 306 -2.19 -23.48 -18.93
C ASP A 306 -1.05 -23.06 -17.97
N ALA A 307 -0.03 -22.31 -18.43
CA ALA A 307 1.04 -21.77 -17.59
C ALA A 307 0.67 -20.38 -17.05
N ILE A 308 1.00 -20.13 -15.79
CA ILE A 308 0.73 -18.86 -15.09
C ILE A 308 1.92 -18.50 -14.20
N PRO A 309 2.08 -17.22 -13.81
CA PRO A 309 3.11 -16.81 -12.85
C PRO A 309 2.99 -17.53 -11.51
N ASP A 310 4.08 -17.61 -10.74
CA ASP A 310 4.04 -18.10 -9.36
C ASP A 310 3.66 -17.01 -8.34
N ILE A 311 3.95 -15.75 -8.70
CA ILE A 311 3.62 -14.53 -7.94
C ILE A 311 3.07 -13.46 -8.90
N ILE A 312 2.00 -12.80 -8.51
CA ILE A 312 1.51 -11.54 -9.07
C ILE A 312 1.61 -10.49 -7.97
N CYS A 313 2.62 -9.63 -8.04
CA CYS A 313 2.82 -8.55 -7.09
C CYS A 313 2.01 -7.33 -7.53
N THR A 314 1.01 -6.96 -6.75
CA THR A 314 0.18 -5.78 -7.05
C THR A 314 0.43 -4.64 -6.06
N GLY A 315 0.22 -3.41 -6.53
CA GLY A 315 0.36 -2.21 -5.72
C GLY A 315 -0.94 -1.70 -5.10
N PHE A 316 -2.08 -2.36 -5.33
CA PHE A 316 -3.39 -1.99 -4.81
C PHE A 316 -4.41 -3.13 -4.95
N ASP A 317 -5.42 -3.13 -4.08
CA ASP A 317 -6.39 -4.20 -3.95
C ASP A 317 -7.24 -4.46 -5.19
N GLN A 318 -7.66 -3.44 -5.94
CA GLN A 318 -8.44 -3.67 -7.16
C GLN A 318 -7.62 -4.35 -8.26
N ALA A 319 -6.30 -4.11 -8.34
CA ALA A 319 -5.45 -4.90 -9.24
C ALA A 319 -5.31 -6.35 -8.76
N ALA A 320 -5.25 -6.59 -7.45
CA ALA A 320 -5.22 -7.94 -6.88
C ALA A 320 -6.51 -8.71 -7.18
N LEU A 321 -7.67 -8.08 -6.97
CA LEU A 321 -8.98 -8.64 -7.28
C LEU A 321 -9.14 -8.89 -8.78
N ALA A 322 -8.77 -7.93 -9.63
CA ALA A 322 -8.77 -8.08 -11.08
C ALA A 322 -7.87 -9.25 -11.52
N ALA A 323 -6.72 -9.43 -10.89
CA ALA A 323 -5.82 -10.55 -11.20
C ALA A 323 -6.45 -11.89 -10.82
N ALA A 324 -7.07 -11.98 -9.64
CA ALA A 324 -7.79 -13.18 -9.22
C ALA A 324 -8.94 -13.52 -10.19
N ASP A 325 -9.74 -12.53 -10.58
CA ASP A 325 -10.88 -12.73 -11.49
C ASP A 325 -10.42 -13.23 -12.87
N VAL A 326 -9.35 -12.66 -13.45
CA VAL A 326 -8.77 -13.13 -14.72
C VAL A 326 -8.36 -14.60 -14.63
N LEU A 327 -7.69 -15.00 -13.55
CA LEU A 327 -7.24 -16.38 -13.39
C LEU A 327 -8.40 -17.37 -13.26
N GLU A 328 -9.49 -16.99 -12.60
CA GLU A 328 -10.70 -17.81 -12.51
C GLU A 328 -11.43 -17.92 -13.85
N GLU A 329 -11.48 -16.84 -14.63
CA GLU A 329 -12.03 -16.87 -15.99
C GLU A 329 -11.23 -17.82 -16.91
N GLU A 330 -9.91 -17.90 -16.70
CA GLU A 330 -9.02 -18.88 -17.34
C GLU A 330 -9.14 -20.30 -16.73
N GLY A 331 -10.05 -20.50 -15.76
CA GLY A 331 -10.34 -21.80 -15.17
C GLY A 331 -9.33 -22.26 -14.10
N ILE A 332 -8.46 -21.37 -13.62
CA ILE A 332 -7.57 -21.64 -12.49
C ILE A 332 -8.38 -21.51 -11.19
N ILE A 333 -8.32 -22.52 -10.34
CA ILE A 333 -9.15 -22.60 -9.13
C ILE A 333 -8.35 -22.08 -7.91
N PRO A 334 -8.89 -21.13 -7.13
CA PRO A 334 -8.27 -20.67 -5.89
C PRO A 334 -7.95 -21.80 -4.92
N GLY A 335 -6.83 -21.66 -4.20
CA GLY A 335 -6.37 -22.63 -3.19
C GLY A 335 -5.78 -23.93 -3.76
N THR A 336 -5.67 -24.06 -5.10
CA THR A 336 -4.92 -25.17 -5.71
C THR A 336 -3.42 -24.85 -5.81
N ASP A 337 -2.58 -25.87 -5.98
CA ASP A 337 -1.13 -25.68 -6.19
C ASP A 337 -0.78 -24.82 -7.41
N LYS A 338 -1.73 -24.64 -8.34
CA LYS A 338 -1.57 -23.74 -9.50
C LYS A 338 -1.80 -22.27 -9.13
N TRP A 339 -2.64 -21.98 -8.13
CA TRP A 339 -3.01 -20.60 -7.81
C TRP A 339 -1.77 -19.78 -7.40
N PRO A 340 -1.51 -18.61 -8.02
CA PRO A 340 -0.34 -17.82 -7.69
C PRO A 340 -0.49 -17.18 -6.32
N MET A 341 0.62 -16.70 -5.77
CA MET A 341 0.52 -15.68 -4.74
C MET A 341 0.10 -14.37 -5.37
N ILE A 342 -0.91 -13.74 -4.80
CA ILE A 342 -1.37 -12.41 -5.22
C ILE A 342 -1.25 -11.49 -4.00
N THR A 343 -0.49 -10.41 -4.12
CA THR A 343 -0.37 -9.39 -3.07
C THR A 343 -1.42 -8.30 -3.28
N GLY A 344 -1.75 -7.56 -2.22
CA GLY A 344 -2.64 -6.39 -2.26
C GLY A 344 -2.12 -5.24 -1.39
N VAL A 345 -2.75 -4.07 -1.52
CA VAL A 345 -2.50 -2.87 -0.70
C VAL A 345 -3.83 -2.11 -0.60
N GLY A 346 -4.23 -1.78 0.62
CA GLY A 346 -5.44 -1.02 0.93
C GLY A 346 -6.29 -1.66 2.02
N CYS A 347 -6.37 -3.00 2.03
CA CYS A 347 -7.34 -3.76 2.82
C CYS A 347 -8.78 -3.28 2.61
N GLU A 348 -9.17 -3.06 1.35
CA GLU A 348 -10.57 -2.86 0.99
C GLU A 348 -11.39 -4.11 1.34
N ALA A 349 -12.64 -3.92 1.75
CA ALA A 349 -13.47 -4.99 2.30
C ALA A 349 -13.48 -6.27 1.43
N GLU A 350 -13.51 -6.11 0.11
CA GLU A 350 -13.54 -7.21 -0.84
C GLU A 350 -12.18 -7.93 -0.95
N ALA A 351 -11.08 -7.19 -0.83
CA ALA A 351 -9.76 -7.76 -0.75
C ALA A 351 -9.49 -8.45 0.60
N VAL A 352 -10.05 -7.94 1.69
CA VAL A 352 -10.02 -8.62 3.00
C VAL A 352 -10.79 -9.94 2.94
N LYS A 353 -11.99 -9.98 2.35
CA LYS A 353 -12.72 -11.23 2.07
C LYS A 353 -11.91 -12.19 1.21
N ALA A 354 -11.26 -11.67 0.18
CA ALA A 354 -10.41 -12.45 -0.71
C ALA A 354 -9.17 -13.00 0.02
N ALA A 355 -8.57 -12.24 0.93
CA ALA A 355 -7.48 -12.70 1.78
C ALA A 355 -7.94 -13.79 2.76
N ALA A 356 -9.08 -13.57 3.43
CA ALA A 356 -9.71 -14.53 4.35
C ALA A 356 -10.08 -15.87 3.68
N SER A 357 -10.39 -15.84 2.38
CA SER A 357 -10.70 -17.04 1.58
C SER A 357 -9.49 -17.64 0.85
N GLY A 358 -8.29 -17.04 0.97
CA GLY A 358 -7.07 -17.49 0.30
C GLY A 358 -7.01 -17.19 -1.21
N ARG A 359 -7.91 -16.33 -1.70
CA ARG A 359 -7.96 -15.84 -3.09
C ARG A 359 -6.88 -14.77 -3.33
N ILE A 360 -6.62 -13.93 -2.31
CA ILE A 360 -5.45 -13.04 -2.19
C ILE A 360 -4.57 -13.57 -1.06
N SER A 361 -3.24 -13.43 -1.16
CA SER A 361 -2.31 -13.99 -0.16
C SER A 361 -2.12 -13.09 1.07
N PHE A 362 -2.12 -11.78 0.86
CA PHE A 362 -2.15 -10.73 1.89
C PHE A 362 -2.43 -9.38 1.23
N SER A 363 -2.88 -8.40 2.02
CA SER A 363 -2.94 -6.98 1.67
C SER A 363 -2.27 -6.13 2.74
N LEU A 364 -1.69 -4.98 2.37
CA LEU A 364 -1.18 -4.01 3.34
C LEU A 364 -2.30 -3.09 3.82
N PHE A 365 -2.51 -3.04 5.12
CA PHE A 365 -3.44 -2.13 5.79
C PHE A 365 -2.71 -0.85 6.19
N MET A 366 -3.30 0.28 5.83
CA MET A 366 -2.89 1.63 6.25
C MET A 366 -4.06 2.22 7.02
N ASP A 367 -3.93 2.29 8.36
CA ASP A 367 -5.01 2.78 9.22
C ASP A 367 -5.02 4.31 9.24
N TYR A 368 -5.80 4.95 8.38
CA TYR A 368 -5.89 6.41 8.31
C TYR A 368 -6.36 7.05 9.64
N ARG A 369 -6.99 6.29 10.54
CA ARG A 369 -7.29 6.75 11.90
C ARG A 369 -6.02 6.94 12.72
N GLU A 370 -5.03 6.06 12.54
CA GLU A 370 -3.71 6.21 13.16
C GLU A 370 -2.93 7.38 12.54
N LEU A 371 -3.11 7.64 11.23
CA LEU A 371 -2.53 8.81 10.58
C LEU A 371 -3.08 10.12 11.17
N ALA A 372 -4.41 10.20 11.31
CA ALA A 372 -5.11 11.34 11.92
C ALA A 372 -4.69 11.54 13.38
N ASP A 373 -4.78 10.50 14.22
CA ASP A 373 -4.36 10.52 15.63
C ASP A 373 -2.91 10.98 15.76
N ARG A 374 -2.03 10.50 14.87
CA ARG A 374 -0.63 10.89 14.92
C ARG A 374 -0.41 12.35 14.53
N CYS A 375 -1.07 12.83 13.48
CA CYS A 375 -0.95 14.23 13.09
C CYS A 375 -1.49 15.16 14.17
N GLU A 376 -2.63 14.80 14.76
CA GLU A 376 -3.25 15.54 15.85
C GLU A 376 -2.31 15.63 17.06
N GLN A 377 -1.76 14.48 17.50
CA GLN A 377 -0.76 14.45 18.59
C GLN A 377 0.43 15.35 18.30
N MET A 378 0.94 15.37 17.07
CA MET A 378 2.06 16.26 16.70
C MET A 378 1.66 17.74 16.77
N VAL A 379 0.41 18.09 16.46
CA VAL A 379 -0.09 19.45 16.62
C VAL A 379 -0.21 19.80 18.10
N TYR A 380 -0.82 18.94 18.90
CA TYR A 380 -0.97 19.12 20.35
C TYR A 380 0.39 19.27 21.05
N GLU A 381 1.33 18.33 20.81
CA GLU A 381 2.68 18.36 21.38
C GLU A 381 3.41 19.66 21.01
N TYR A 382 3.22 20.17 19.79
CA TYR A 382 3.84 21.42 19.37
C TYR A 382 3.23 22.67 20.02
N LEU A 383 1.91 22.68 20.21
CA LEU A 383 1.19 23.85 20.74
C LEU A 383 1.28 23.92 22.27
N ASP A 384 1.06 22.80 22.95
CA ASP A 384 0.89 22.72 24.41
C ASP A 384 1.89 21.78 25.10
N GLY A 385 2.63 20.97 24.35
CA GLY A 385 3.61 20.03 24.89
C GLY A 385 4.84 20.71 25.50
N GLU A 386 5.54 19.96 26.36
CA GLU A 386 6.83 20.41 26.93
C GLU A 386 8.00 20.20 25.96
N GLU A 387 7.85 19.32 24.96
CA GLU A 387 8.87 18.93 23.99
C GLU A 387 8.35 19.03 22.55
N ASP A 388 9.26 19.21 21.59
CA ASP A 388 8.89 19.15 20.16
C ASP A 388 8.39 17.74 19.79
N PRO A 389 7.45 17.62 18.82
CA PRO A 389 6.92 16.33 18.41
C PRO A 389 7.95 15.29 17.97
N GLU A 390 7.73 14.03 18.32
CA GLU A 390 8.55 12.91 17.86
C GLU A 390 8.37 12.69 16.34
N VAL A 391 9.49 12.50 15.63
CA VAL A 391 9.51 12.13 14.21
C VAL A 391 10.47 10.95 14.01
N ASN A 392 10.18 10.08 13.04
CA ASN A 392 10.92 8.84 12.80
C ASN A 392 11.65 8.83 11.44
N ASP A 393 11.53 9.90 10.64
CA ASP A 393 12.31 10.13 9.42
C ASP A 393 12.83 11.57 9.34
N TYR A 394 14.13 11.71 9.02
CA TYR A 394 14.84 12.98 8.89
C TYR A 394 15.60 13.11 7.57
N GLU A 395 15.35 12.24 6.60
CA GLU A 395 16.22 12.10 5.43
C GLU A 395 15.46 12.01 4.10
N GLN A 396 14.27 11.42 4.09
CA GLN A 396 13.60 11.04 2.84
C GLN A 396 12.81 12.19 2.22
N TYR A 397 12.20 13.05 3.04
CA TYR A 397 11.23 14.04 2.57
C TYR A 397 11.84 15.43 2.43
N ASP A 398 12.60 15.62 1.34
CA ASP A 398 13.04 16.94 0.86
C ASP A 398 11.91 17.59 0.04
N ASN A 399 11.36 18.69 0.57
CA ASN A 399 10.29 19.40 -0.12
C ASN A 399 10.79 20.39 -1.19
N GLY A 400 12.09 20.34 -1.53
CA GLY A 400 12.76 21.23 -2.49
C GLY A 400 13.38 22.47 -1.84
N VAL A 401 13.10 22.74 -0.56
CA VAL A 401 13.69 23.85 0.20
C VAL A 401 14.45 23.36 1.41
N LYS A 402 13.91 22.36 2.10
CA LYS A 402 14.55 21.68 3.24
C LYS A 402 13.98 20.26 3.39
N ILE A 403 14.74 19.43 4.09
CA ILE A 403 14.22 18.15 4.59
C ILE A 403 13.24 18.44 5.73
N ILE A 404 12.08 17.80 5.71
CA ILE A 404 11.03 17.91 6.70
C ILE A 404 11.15 16.75 7.69
N GLY A 405 11.12 17.06 8.99
CA GLY A 405 11.00 16.04 10.03
C GLY A 405 9.63 15.38 9.89
N SER A 406 9.63 14.07 9.64
CA SER A 406 8.43 13.35 9.23
C SER A 406 8.13 12.19 10.17
N TYR A 407 6.86 12.01 10.49
CA TYR A 407 6.40 10.79 11.12
C TYR A 407 5.71 9.91 10.09
N LEU A 408 6.28 8.73 9.87
CA LEU A 408 5.76 7.71 8.96
C LEU A 408 5.03 6.67 9.78
N CYS A 409 3.71 6.58 9.59
CA CYS A 409 2.90 5.52 10.16
C CYS A 409 3.28 4.19 9.51
N GLU A 410 3.29 3.13 10.31
CA GLU A 410 3.67 1.79 9.88
C GLU A 410 2.45 1.04 9.32
N PRO A 411 2.50 0.56 8.06
CA PRO A 411 1.47 -0.35 7.55
C PRO A 411 1.45 -1.67 8.31
N GLN A 412 0.36 -2.43 8.18
CA GLN A 412 0.21 -3.77 8.75
C GLN A 412 -0.07 -4.79 7.64
N VAL A 413 0.56 -5.95 7.67
CA VAL A 413 0.23 -7.05 6.74
C VAL A 413 -1.03 -7.75 7.25
N ILE A 414 -2.07 -7.79 6.42
CA ILE A 414 -3.32 -8.49 6.68
C ILE A 414 -3.47 -9.67 5.73
N ASP A 415 -3.70 -10.86 6.27
CA ASP A 415 -3.94 -12.08 5.52
C ASP A 415 -5.07 -12.91 6.15
N GLY A 416 -5.27 -14.12 5.63
CA GLY A 416 -6.33 -15.00 6.12
C GLY A 416 -6.15 -15.47 7.57
N ASP A 417 -4.95 -15.35 8.15
CA ASP A 417 -4.69 -15.76 9.52
C ASP A 417 -4.98 -14.64 10.54
N ASN A 418 -4.98 -13.37 10.12
CA ASN A 418 -5.10 -12.22 11.02
C ASN A 418 -6.15 -11.16 10.63
N PHE A 419 -6.94 -11.35 9.57
CA PHE A 419 -7.94 -10.35 9.13
C PHE A 419 -8.97 -9.97 10.22
N GLU A 420 -9.21 -10.82 11.21
CA GLU A 420 -10.08 -10.52 12.35
C GLU A 420 -9.58 -9.29 13.15
N LEU A 421 -8.31 -8.90 13.04
CA LEU A 421 -7.77 -7.66 13.62
C LEU A 421 -8.50 -6.41 13.13
N LEU A 422 -8.97 -6.40 11.87
CA LEU A 422 -9.72 -5.28 11.30
C LEU A 422 -11.15 -5.18 11.87
N ILE A 423 -11.66 -6.27 12.43
CA ILE A 423 -12.93 -6.31 13.15
C ILE A 423 -12.70 -5.91 14.60
N ASP A 424 -11.68 -6.49 15.25
CA ASP A 424 -11.34 -6.24 16.65
C ASP A 424 -10.89 -4.79 16.90
N ASN A 425 -10.33 -4.12 15.90
CA ASN A 425 -9.99 -2.69 15.96
C ASN A 425 -11.13 -1.76 15.51
N GLY A 426 -12.30 -2.32 15.17
CA GLY A 426 -13.49 -1.60 14.72
C GLY A 426 -13.29 -0.83 13.42
N TYR A 427 -12.39 -1.27 12.54
CA TYR A 427 -12.26 -0.71 11.18
C TYR A 427 -13.38 -1.22 10.28
N TYR A 428 -13.73 -2.51 10.40
CA TYR A 428 -14.87 -3.13 9.72
C TYR A 428 -15.81 -3.81 10.71
N GLU A 429 -17.09 -3.86 10.37
CA GLU A 429 -18.03 -4.79 10.97
C GLU A 429 -17.81 -6.21 10.43
N ASP A 430 -18.13 -7.25 11.21
CA ASP A 430 -17.89 -8.66 10.82
C ASP A 430 -18.54 -9.01 9.47
N GLU A 431 -19.75 -8.49 9.22
CA GLU A 431 -20.54 -8.72 8.00
C GLU A 431 -19.89 -8.10 6.74
N GLU A 432 -19.03 -7.10 6.91
CA GLU A 432 -18.39 -6.39 5.79
C GLU A 432 -17.20 -7.16 5.23
N VAL A 433 -16.52 -7.97 6.03
CA VAL A 433 -15.24 -8.58 5.64
C VAL A 433 -15.14 -10.09 5.85
N ARG A 434 -16.07 -10.70 6.58
CA ARG A 434 -16.06 -12.17 6.74
C ARG A 434 -16.51 -12.83 5.42
N PRO A 435 -15.76 -13.84 4.91
CA PRO A 435 -16.10 -14.49 3.65
C PRO A 435 -17.44 -15.24 3.76
N GLU A 436 -18.25 -15.19 2.69
CA GLU A 436 -19.50 -15.94 2.67
C GLU A 436 -19.23 -17.45 2.75
N VAL A 437 -19.90 -18.12 3.69
CA VAL A 437 -19.75 -19.56 3.89
C VAL A 437 -20.28 -20.29 2.66
N THR A 438 -19.39 -20.78 1.80
CA THR A 438 -19.82 -21.67 0.70
C THR A 438 -20.34 -22.95 1.35
N PRO A 439 -21.61 -23.36 1.14
CA PRO A 439 -22.13 -24.56 1.78
C PRO A 439 -21.30 -25.75 1.34
N THR A 440 -20.66 -26.43 2.30
CA THR A 440 -19.96 -27.69 2.05
C THR A 440 -20.92 -28.65 1.33
N PRO A 441 -20.57 -29.20 0.16
CA PRO A 441 -21.43 -30.16 -0.50
C PRO A 441 -21.62 -31.35 0.45
N THR A 442 -22.86 -31.57 0.86
CA THR A 442 -23.23 -32.74 1.65
C THR A 442 -22.86 -33.98 0.82
N PRO A 443 -22.04 -34.92 1.33
CA PRO A 443 -21.64 -36.08 0.56
C PRO A 443 -22.90 -36.85 0.14
N GLU A 444 -23.12 -36.94 -1.16
CA GLU A 444 -24.24 -37.67 -1.73
C GLU A 444 -24.13 -39.14 -1.29
N ALA A 445 -25.15 -39.62 -0.56
CA ALA A 445 -25.14 -40.97 -0.02
C ALA A 445 -25.01 -41.98 -1.15
N THR A 446 -23.93 -42.76 -1.14
CA THR A 446 -23.71 -43.86 -2.08
C THR A 446 -24.90 -44.82 -2.01
N PRO A 447 -25.57 -45.15 -3.14
CA PRO A 447 -26.72 -46.05 -3.08
C PRO A 447 -26.28 -47.44 -2.60
N THR A 448 -26.93 -47.89 -1.53
CA THR A 448 -26.76 -49.24 -0.97
C THR A 448 -27.20 -50.29 -1.99
N PRO A 449 -26.41 -51.35 -2.27
CA PRO A 449 -26.83 -52.39 -3.19
C PRO A 449 -28.01 -53.18 -2.61
N SER A 450 -29.11 -53.25 -3.37
CA SER A 450 -30.32 -54.02 -3.04
C SER A 450 -30.05 -55.53 -3.14
N PRO A 451 -30.58 -56.37 -2.23
CA PRO A 451 -30.27 -57.80 -2.22
C PRO A 451 -30.99 -58.57 -3.33
N GLU A 452 -30.22 -59.51 -3.89
CA GLU A 452 -30.54 -60.45 -4.95
C GLU A 452 -31.74 -61.37 -4.59
N ALA A 453 -32.75 -61.45 -5.47
CA ALA A 453 -33.90 -62.33 -5.31
C ALA A 453 -33.73 -63.65 -6.09
N THR A 454 -33.83 -64.78 -5.38
CA THR A 454 -33.85 -66.16 -5.92
C THR A 454 -35.26 -66.53 -6.44
N PRO A 455 -35.42 -67.49 -7.38
CA PRO A 455 -36.52 -67.50 -8.34
C PRO A 455 -37.71 -68.40 -7.95
N GLY A 456 -38.91 -68.03 -8.42
CA GLY A 456 -40.14 -68.82 -8.24
C GLY A 456 -41.16 -68.69 -9.39
N ILE A 457 -41.12 -69.68 -10.30
CA ILE A 457 -42.24 -70.42 -10.94
C ILE A 457 -43.40 -69.64 -11.62
N THR A 458 -43.35 -69.67 -12.96
CA THR A 458 -44.39 -69.81 -14.02
C THR A 458 -45.90 -69.61 -13.75
N SER A 459 -46.53 -68.79 -14.61
CA SER A 459 -47.68 -69.19 -15.45
C SER A 459 -48.00 -68.20 -16.60
N LYS A 460 -48.02 -68.75 -17.84
CA LYS A 460 -48.59 -68.42 -19.19
C LYS A 460 -49.16 -67.03 -19.60
N PRO A 461 -49.28 -66.79 -20.95
CA PRO A 461 -49.15 -65.48 -21.62
C PRO A 461 -50.44 -64.97 -22.29
N GLU A 462 -50.42 -63.70 -22.66
CA GLU A 462 -51.24 -62.96 -23.65
C GLU A 462 -50.62 -61.54 -23.68
N GLU A 463 -50.45 -60.77 -24.75
CA GLU A 463 -50.71 -60.86 -26.19
C GLU A 463 -49.89 -59.70 -26.82
N GLU A 464 -49.47 -59.83 -28.08
CA GLU A 464 -48.76 -58.78 -28.85
C GLU A 464 -49.70 -57.60 -29.19
N GLU A 465 -49.18 -56.37 -29.22
CA GLU A 465 -49.52 -55.45 -30.32
C GLU A 465 -48.42 -54.39 -30.56
N ASP A 466 -48.10 -54.28 -31.86
CA ASP A 466 -47.20 -53.36 -32.56
C ASP A 466 -47.50 -51.86 -32.31
N VAL A 467 -46.49 -50.99 -32.50
CA VAL A 467 -46.36 -50.14 -33.72
C VAL A 467 -45.18 -49.16 -33.61
N LYS A 468 -44.27 -49.39 -34.56
CA LYS A 468 -43.28 -48.54 -35.27
C LYS A 468 -43.13 -47.04 -35.01
N SER A 469 -41.83 -46.73 -34.95
CA SER A 469 -41.06 -45.56 -35.35
C SER A 469 -41.42 -44.92 -36.71
N SER A 470 -41.14 -43.61 -36.82
CA SER A 470 -40.70 -43.00 -38.08
C SER A 470 -39.77 -41.80 -37.82
N VAL A 471 -38.53 -41.95 -38.26
CA VAL A 471 -37.51 -40.92 -38.50
C VAL A 471 -37.84 -40.20 -39.82
N THR A 472 -37.51 -38.91 -39.97
CA THR A 472 -37.17 -38.34 -41.28
C THR A 472 -36.22 -37.14 -41.15
N LEU A 473 -35.08 -37.23 -41.86
CA LEU A 473 -34.08 -36.19 -42.13
C LEU A 473 -34.44 -35.42 -43.43
N LYS A 474 -33.93 -34.19 -43.60
CA LYS A 474 -33.60 -33.51 -44.88
C LYS A 474 -32.90 -32.18 -44.56
N GLU A 475 -31.60 -31.99 -44.79
CA GLU A 475 -30.85 -31.68 -46.04
C GLU A 475 -30.93 -30.22 -46.54
N GLU A 476 -29.74 -29.71 -46.89
CA GLU A 476 -29.31 -28.35 -47.30
C GLU A 476 -29.86 -27.86 -48.66
N GLU A 477 -29.77 -26.54 -48.90
CA GLU A 477 -29.49 -25.99 -50.24
C GLU A 477 -28.86 -24.57 -50.18
N GLU A 478 -27.85 -24.35 -51.04
CA GLU A 478 -27.14 -23.08 -51.32
C GLU A 478 -28.01 -22.09 -52.14
N GLU A 479 -27.75 -20.78 -52.03
CA GLU A 479 -27.79 -19.88 -53.21
C GLU A 479 -27.03 -18.54 -53.00
N LYS A 480 -26.36 -18.08 -54.06
CA LYS A 480 -25.77 -16.74 -54.30
C LYS A 480 -26.35 -16.23 -55.64
N PRO A 481 -26.57 -14.91 -55.91
CA PRO A 481 -25.47 -14.03 -56.37
C PRO A 481 -25.60 -12.48 -56.15
N THR A 482 -24.45 -11.79 -56.32
CA THR A 482 -23.97 -10.38 -56.59
C THR A 482 -24.87 -9.27 -57.25
N PRO A 483 -24.42 -7.98 -57.55
CA PRO A 483 -23.23 -7.13 -57.20
C PRO A 483 -23.42 -5.55 -57.02
N SER A 484 -22.29 -4.82 -56.79
CA SER A 484 -21.88 -3.41 -57.20
C SER A 484 -21.93 -2.23 -56.17
N PRO A 485 -21.24 -1.06 -56.38
CA PRO A 485 -19.82 -0.78 -56.75
C PRO A 485 -19.15 0.50 -56.09
N THR A 486 -17.82 0.70 -56.27
CA THR A 486 -16.95 1.97 -56.34
C THR A 486 -17.04 3.08 -55.25
N GLU A 487 -16.07 3.96 -54.89
CA GLU A 487 -14.75 4.45 -55.36
C GLU A 487 -14.10 5.38 -54.27
N ASN A 488 -12.75 5.49 -54.20
CA ASN A 488 -11.86 6.61 -53.73
C ASN A 488 -12.04 7.25 -52.31
N ALA A 489 -11.03 7.75 -51.58
CA ALA A 489 -9.78 8.41 -51.98
C ALA A 489 -8.70 8.36 -50.87
N ARG A 490 -7.46 8.47 -51.34
CA ARG A 490 -6.19 8.56 -50.60
C ARG A 490 -5.80 10.04 -50.46
N VAL A 491 -5.42 10.51 -49.26
CA VAL A 491 -4.70 11.79 -49.08
C VAL A 491 -3.53 11.61 -48.12
N THR A 492 -2.34 11.96 -48.62
CA THR A 492 -1.05 12.10 -47.93
C THR A 492 -0.75 13.57 -47.61
N LEU A 493 0.23 13.78 -46.70
CA LEU A 493 1.07 14.96 -46.39
C LEU A 493 0.81 15.48 -44.95
N LYS A 494 1.77 15.89 -44.11
CA LYS A 494 3.17 16.30 -44.31
C LYS A 494 3.87 16.41 -42.93
N LYS A 495 5.19 16.16 -42.92
CA LYS A 495 6.14 16.57 -41.86
C LYS A 495 6.19 18.10 -41.69
N SER A 496 6.38 18.57 -40.45
CA SER A 496 7.20 19.75 -40.18
C SER A 496 7.96 19.61 -38.85
N LYS A 497 9.25 19.94 -38.90
CA LYS A 497 10.14 20.19 -37.76
C LYS A 497 9.91 21.60 -37.21
N SER A 498 9.97 21.77 -35.89
CA SER A 498 10.98 22.60 -35.19
C SER A 498 11.05 22.14 -33.75
#